data_AF-A0A7I9Z3X0-F1
#
_entry.id   AF-A0A7I9Z3X0-F1
#
_cell.length_a   1.000
_cell.length_b   1.000
_cell.length_c   1.000
_cell.angle_alpha   90.00
_cell.angle_beta   90.00
_cell.angle_gamma   90.00
#
_symmetry.space_group_name_H-M   'P 1'
#
loop_
_entity.id
_entity.type
_entity.pdbx_description
1 polymer ?
#
loop_
_entity_poly.entity_id
_entity_poly.type
_entity_poly.pdbx_seq_one_letter_code
_entity_poly.pdbx_strand_id
1 'polypeptide(L)'
;MAVGVGEVTHRGDDVVTGLGWYSTKHSVGVWSATPPPTGWRLIDTADEQTPIDSSRLAVAGVDEATGRATVDGYTVEYDRDGRPRWTPTIAHLSDGRRVVARSDDPQIAEAMAGEMYVGRTVCLRNTGSSTGFELP
;
A
#
# COMPACT_ATOMS: atom_id res chain seq x y z
N MET A 1 -5.55 18.75 -6.72
CA MET A 1 -5.57 18.93 -5.25
C MET A 1 -5.41 20.42 -5.01
N ALA A 2 -6.39 21.07 -4.39
CA ALA A 2 -6.29 22.49 -4.03
C ALA A 2 -5.63 22.61 -2.65
N VAL A 3 -4.70 23.54 -2.51
CA VAL A 3 -4.01 23.86 -1.25
C VAL A 3 -4.54 25.22 -0.79
N GLY A 4 -5.12 25.26 0.41
CA GLY A 4 -5.51 26.49 1.09
C GLY A 4 -4.35 27.02 1.92
N VAL A 5 -4.15 28.34 1.90
CA VAL A 5 -3.11 29.03 2.69
C VAL A 5 -3.81 29.79 3.82
N GLY A 6 -3.42 29.54 5.06
CA GLY A 6 -3.89 30.23 6.25
C GLY A 6 -2.71 30.81 7.03
N GLU A 7 -2.93 31.91 7.75
CA GLU A 7 -1.91 32.57 8.56
C GLU A 7 -1.71 31.81 9.88
N VAL A 8 -0.49 31.32 10.12
CA VAL A 8 -0.11 30.65 11.38
C VAL A 8 0.78 31.61 12.18
N THR A 9 0.31 32.02 13.35
CA THR A 9 0.99 32.97 14.25
C THR A 9 1.74 32.25 15.37
N HIS A 10 2.66 31.35 15.02
CA HIS A 10 3.55 30.67 15.98
C HIS A 10 5.01 31.15 15.83
N ARG A 11 5.72 31.32 16.95
CA ARG A 11 7.18 31.56 16.96
C ARG A 11 7.89 30.21 16.85
N GLY A 12 8.09 29.74 15.62
CA GLY A 12 8.76 28.49 15.26
C GLY A 12 8.50 28.11 13.81
N ASP A 13 9.24 27.15 13.27
CA ASP A 13 8.94 26.56 11.96
C ASP A 13 8.00 25.36 12.16
N ASP A 14 6.92 25.30 11.38
CA ASP A 14 5.90 24.24 11.42
C ASP A 14 5.99 23.33 10.18
N VAL A 15 5.64 22.06 10.34
CA VAL A 15 5.62 21.08 9.24
C VAL A 15 4.21 20.54 9.03
N VAL A 16 3.75 20.58 7.78
CA VAL A 16 2.48 19.99 7.33
C VAL A 16 2.77 18.92 6.29
N THR A 17 2.15 17.75 6.43
CA THR A 17 2.26 16.65 5.47
C THR A 17 0.91 16.32 4.85
N GLY A 18 0.90 15.97 3.57
CA GLY A 18 -0.29 15.52 2.85
C GLY A 18 -0.07 14.17 2.19
N LEU A 19 -1.04 13.27 2.34
CA LEU A 19 -1.05 11.95 1.70
C LEU A 19 -2.18 11.87 0.67
N GLY A 20 -1.89 11.26 -0.47
CA GLY A 20 -2.86 11.07 -1.56
C GLY A 20 -3.35 9.63 -1.69
N TRP A 21 -4.66 9.42 -1.51
CA TRP A 21 -5.35 8.16 -1.79
C TRP A 21 -4.70 6.97 -1.04
N TYR A 22 -4.28 5.91 -1.75
CA TYR A 22 -3.53 4.77 -1.20
C TYR A 22 -2.03 5.11 -0.96
N SER A 23 -1.75 6.26 -0.34
CA SER A 23 -0.38 6.78 -0.15
C SER A 23 0.46 6.86 -1.43
N THR A 24 -0.20 7.12 -2.57
CA THR A 24 0.45 7.20 -3.89
C THR A 24 1.25 8.48 -4.10
N LYS A 25 1.03 9.49 -3.25
CA LYS A 25 1.72 10.78 -3.25
C LYS A 25 1.93 11.21 -1.81
N HIS A 26 3.06 11.86 -1.57
CA HIS A 26 3.37 12.52 -0.31
C HIS A 26 3.87 13.93 -0.60
N SER A 27 3.30 14.93 0.09
CA SER A 27 3.71 16.32 0.00
C SER A 27 4.07 16.85 1.37
N VAL A 28 5.11 17.68 1.46
CA VAL A 28 5.55 18.32 2.70
C VAL A 28 5.58 19.83 2.50
N GLY A 29 5.09 20.58 3.47
CA GLY A 29 5.20 22.04 3.54
C GLY A 29 5.82 22.45 4.87
N VAL A 30 6.83 23.32 4.80
CA VAL A 30 7.45 23.95 5.98
C VAL A 30 6.99 25.41 6.02
N TRP A 31 6.48 25.85 7.15
CA TRP A 31 5.89 27.17 7.34
C TRP A 31 6.64 27.94 8.43
N SER A 32 6.85 29.24 8.22
CA SER A 32 7.51 30.12 9.18
C SER A 32 6.95 31.53 9.08
N ALA A 33 6.88 32.24 10.20
CA ALA A 33 6.62 33.68 10.21
C ALA A 33 7.86 34.50 9.76
N THR A 34 9.03 33.85 9.62
CA THR A 34 10.25 34.48 9.11
C THR A 34 10.36 34.25 7.60
N PRO A 35 10.44 35.30 6.77
CA PRO A 35 10.60 35.12 5.33
C PRO A 35 11.97 34.49 4.99
N PRO A 36 12.06 33.67 3.93
CA PRO A 36 13.32 33.08 3.52
C PRO A 36 14.30 34.18 3.07
N PRO A 37 15.57 34.17 3.52
CA PRO A 37 16.53 35.24 3.22
C PRO A 37 16.85 35.36 1.73
N THR A 38 16.64 34.30 0.95
CA THR A 38 16.86 34.26 -0.50
C THR A 38 15.57 34.34 -1.32
N GLY A 39 14.43 34.64 -0.70
CA GLY A 39 13.11 34.64 -1.36
C GLY A 39 12.58 33.24 -1.69
N TRP A 40 11.44 33.19 -2.37
CA TRP A 40 10.81 31.94 -2.82
C TRP A 40 11.63 31.23 -3.88
N ARG A 41 11.62 29.90 -3.85
CA ARG A 41 12.24 29.02 -4.86
C ARG A 41 11.31 27.86 -5.16
N LEU A 42 11.20 27.50 -6.44
CA LEU A 42 10.65 26.21 -6.82
C LEU A 42 11.70 25.12 -6.54
N ILE A 43 11.29 24.08 -5.82
CA ILE A 43 12.10 22.90 -5.60
C ILE A 43 11.79 21.92 -6.72
N ASP A 44 12.82 21.51 -7.47
CA ASP A 44 12.74 20.39 -8.39
C ASP A 44 13.08 19.11 -7.60
N THR A 45 12.24 18.08 -7.74
CA THR A 45 12.40 16.79 -7.05
C THR A 45 12.57 15.63 -8.03
N ALA A 46 12.91 15.91 -9.29
CA ALA A 46 13.06 14.90 -10.33
C ALA A 46 14.19 13.90 -10.02
N ASP A 47 15.30 14.39 -9.45
CA ASP A 47 16.44 13.56 -9.09
C ASP A 47 16.10 12.60 -7.94
N GLU A 48 15.29 13.03 -6.96
CA GLU A 48 14.79 12.16 -5.89
C GLU A 48 13.70 11.19 -6.37
N GLN A 49 12.88 11.60 -7.36
CA GLN A 49 11.82 10.75 -7.90
C GLN A 49 12.37 9.61 -8.77
N THR A 50 13.46 9.85 -9.51
CA THR A 50 14.09 8.87 -10.41
C THR A 50 14.41 7.52 -9.74
N PRO A 51 15.13 7.45 -8.59
CA PRO A 51 15.41 6.17 -7.94
C PRO A 51 14.14 5.47 -7.46
N ILE A 52 13.11 6.22 -7.01
CA ILE A 52 11.82 5.65 -6.60
C ILE A 52 11.16 4.94 -7.79
N ASP A 53 11.10 5.59 -8.94
CA ASP A 53 10.51 5.02 -10.15
C ASP A 53 11.28 3.78 -10.63
N SER A 54 12.61 3.79 -10.50
CA SER A 54 13.47 2.65 -10.84
C SER A 54 13.34 1.46 -9.87
N SER A 55 12.84 1.70 -8.65
CA SER A 55 12.65 0.67 -7.61
C SER A 55 11.33 -0.11 -7.73
N ARG A 56 10.62 0.05 -8.84
CA ARG A 56 9.32 -0.59 -9.05
C ARG A 56 9.43 -2.12 -8.97
N LEU A 57 8.61 -2.71 -8.12
CA LEU A 57 8.55 -4.15 -7.95
C LEU A 57 7.79 -4.82 -9.10
N ALA A 58 8.32 -5.94 -9.56
CA ALA A 58 7.66 -6.78 -10.56
C ALA A 58 6.42 -7.46 -9.94
N VAL A 59 5.32 -7.47 -10.71
CA VAL A 59 4.05 -8.10 -10.33
C VAL A 59 3.77 -9.19 -11.34
N ALA A 60 3.52 -10.41 -10.88
CA ALA A 60 3.16 -11.53 -11.73
C ALA A 60 1.73 -11.34 -12.27
N GLY A 61 1.53 -11.68 -13.54
CA GLY A 61 0.19 -11.71 -14.13
C GLY A 61 -0.67 -12.82 -13.51
N VAL A 62 -2.00 -12.75 -13.68
CA VAL A 62 -2.95 -13.72 -13.11
C VAL A 62 -2.62 -15.16 -13.54
N ASP A 63 -2.23 -15.36 -14.81
CA ASP A 63 -1.88 -16.67 -15.37
C ASP A 63 -0.52 -17.21 -14.87
N GLU A 64 0.36 -16.32 -14.40
CA GLU A 64 1.68 -16.66 -13.89
C GLU A 64 1.66 -16.93 -12.38
N ALA A 65 0.70 -16.34 -11.68
CA ALA A 65 0.54 -16.39 -10.23
C ALA A 65 -0.06 -17.73 -9.77
N THR A 66 0.74 -18.79 -9.88
CA THR A 66 0.35 -20.17 -9.52
C THR A 66 1.35 -20.79 -8.54
N GLY A 67 0.90 -21.77 -7.76
CA GLY A 67 1.76 -22.48 -6.82
C GLY A 67 1.94 -21.76 -5.48
N ARG A 68 3.07 -21.97 -4.80
CA ARG A 68 3.29 -21.45 -3.45
C ARG A 68 3.73 -19.98 -3.47
N ALA A 69 3.15 -19.18 -2.59
CA ALA A 69 3.55 -17.81 -2.33
C ALA A 69 3.61 -17.51 -0.83
N THR A 70 4.49 -16.60 -0.42
CA THR A 70 4.62 -16.14 0.97
C THR A 70 3.85 -14.84 1.15
N VAL A 71 2.99 -14.76 2.15
CA VAL A 71 2.16 -13.57 2.42
C VAL A 71 3.02 -12.39 2.89
N ASP A 72 2.95 -11.27 2.16
CA ASP A 72 3.57 -9.98 2.54
C ASP A 72 2.66 -9.20 3.49
N GLY A 73 1.36 -9.23 3.22
CA GLY A 73 0.35 -8.46 3.93
C GLY A 73 -1.03 -8.80 3.42
N TYR A 74 -2.02 -8.73 4.31
CA TYR A 74 -3.41 -8.96 3.98
C TYR A 74 -4.30 -8.12 4.89
N THR A 75 -5.57 -8.03 4.55
CA THR A 75 -6.61 -7.61 5.48
C THR A 75 -7.79 -8.56 5.37
N VAL A 76 -8.69 -8.55 6.34
CA VAL A 76 -9.94 -9.30 6.30
C VAL A 76 -11.07 -8.30 6.22
N GLU A 77 -11.90 -8.41 5.19
CA GLU A 77 -13.14 -7.64 5.13
C GLU A 77 -14.22 -8.34 5.94
N TYR A 78 -14.93 -7.55 6.73
CA TYR A 78 -16.08 -8.00 7.51
C TYR A 78 -17.35 -7.42 6.88
N ASP A 79 -18.40 -8.24 6.83
CA ASP A 79 -19.71 -7.77 6.39
C ASP A 79 -20.39 -6.86 7.44
N ARG A 80 -21.61 -6.42 7.13
CA ARG A 80 -22.39 -5.52 8.01
C ARG A 80 -22.82 -6.15 9.33
N ASP A 81 -22.85 -7.48 9.41
CA ASP A 81 -23.16 -8.23 10.62
C ASP A 81 -21.90 -8.53 11.44
N GLY A 82 -20.74 -8.05 11.00
CA GLY A 82 -19.45 -8.24 11.66
C GLY A 82 -18.86 -9.63 11.43
N ARG A 83 -19.24 -10.32 10.34
CA ARG A 83 -18.68 -11.64 9.99
C ARG A 83 -17.56 -11.50 8.97
N PRO A 84 -16.41 -12.19 9.15
CA PRO A 84 -15.37 -12.27 8.12
C PRO A 84 -15.94 -12.78 6.79
N ARG A 85 -15.68 -12.05 5.70
CA ARG A 85 -16.30 -12.31 4.39
C ARG A 85 -15.31 -12.66 3.30
N TRP A 86 -14.23 -11.89 3.15
CA TRP A 86 -13.20 -12.14 2.14
C TRP A 86 -11.87 -11.50 2.52
N THR A 87 -10.78 -11.98 1.90
CA THR A 87 -9.41 -11.60 2.26
C THR A 87 -8.61 -11.20 1.01
N PRO A 88 -8.40 -9.89 0.74
CA PRO A 88 -7.36 -9.44 -0.17
C PRO A 88 -5.98 -9.66 0.44
N THR A 89 -5.06 -10.18 -0.37
CA THR A 89 -3.71 -10.55 0.06
C THR A 89 -2.68 -10.10 -0.97
N ILE A 90 -1.59 -9.52 -0.50
CA ILE A 90 -0.34 -9.36 -1.24
C ILE A 90 0.61 -10.45 -0.78
N ALA A 91 1.21 -11.15 -1.72
CA ALA A 91 2.18 -12.20 -1.47
C ALA A 91 3.33 -12.10 -2.48
N HIS A 92 4.43 -12.82 -2.24
CA HIS A 92 5.51 -12.97 -3.22
C HIS A 92 5.77 -14.44 -3.55
N LEU A 93 6.07 -14.68 -4.83
CA LEU A 93 6.55 -15.97 -5.33
C LEU A 93 8.02 -16.19 -4.94
N SER A 94 8.53 -17.40 -5.10
CA SER A 94 9.95 -17.72 -4.85
C SER A 94 10.92 -16.93 -5.73
N ASP A 95 10.47 -16.42 -6.88
CA ASP A 95 11.26 -15.55 -7.78
C ASP A 95 11.22 -14.06 -7.35
N GLY A 96 10.57 -13.75 -6.23
CA GLY A 96 10.46 -12.40 -5.67
C GLY A 96 9.38 -11.53 -6.30
N ARG A 97 8.69 -11.97 -7.36
CA ARG A 97 7.58 -11.19 -7.94
C ARG A 97 6.39 -11.18 -6.99
N ARG A 98 5.76 -10.01 -6.87
CA ARG A 98 4.54 -9.85 -6.08
C ARG A 98 3.31 -10.36 -6.82
N VAL A 99 2.34 -10.82 -6.05
CA VAL A 99 1.04 -11.28 -6.50
C VAL A 99 -0.02 -10.55 -5.69
N VAL A 100 -1.08 -10.12 -6.38
CA VAL A 100 -2.32 -9.66 -5.75
C VAL A 100 -3.30 -10.83 -5.82
N ALA A 101 -3.70 -11.35 -4.67
CA ALA A 101 -4.62 -12.48 -4.57
C ALA A 101 -5.84 -12.15 -3.70
N ARG A 102 -6.93 -12.89 -3.88
CA ARG A 102 -8.18 -12.74 -3.14
C ARG A 102 -8.80 -14.10 -2.84
N SER A 103 -9.22 -14.32 -1.60
CA SER A 103 -10.12 -15.42 -1.27
C SER A 103 -11.47 -14.90 -0.82
N ASP A 104 -12.54 -15.38 -1.44
CA ASP A 104 -13.94 -15.14 -1.04
C ASP A 104 -14.50 -16.27 -0.16
N ASP A 105 -13.64 -17.18 0.31
CA ASP A 105 -14.01 -18.25 1.23
C ASP A 105 -14.10 -17.68 2.67
N PRO A 106 -15.29 -17.70 3.31
CA PRO A 106 -15.46 -17.22 4.67
C PRO A 106 -14.60 -17.99 5.69
N GLN A 107 -14.29 -19.27 5.45
CA GLN A 107 -13.45 -20.06 6.36
C GLN A 107 -12.00 -19.57 6.34
N ILE A 108 -11.50 -19.16 5.17
CA ILE A 108 -10.19 -18.54 5.05
C ILE A 108 -10.19 -17.16 5.72
N ALA A 109 -11.25 -16.37 5.53
CA ALA A 109 -11.40 -15.08 6.19
C ALA A 109 -11.44 -15.21 7.72
N GLU A 110 -12.18 -16.17 8.26
CA GLU A 110 -12.23 -16.49 9.70
C GLU A 110 -10.86 -16.91 10.25
N ALA A 111 -10.16 -17.80 9.54
CA ALA A 111 -8.83 -18.25 9.95
C ALA A 111 -7.82 -17.11 9.98
N MET A 112 -7.79 -16.28 8.93
CA MET A 112 -6.85 -15.16 8.81
C MET A 112 -7.21 -13.97 9.73
N ALA A 113 -8.46 -13.86 10.17
CA ALA A 113 -8.88 -12.95 11.22
C ALA A 113 -8.41 -13.39 12.62
N GLY A 114 -8.36 -14.70 12.86
CA GLY A 114 -8.00 -15.28 14.15
C GLY A 114 -6.49 -15.41 14.38
N GLU A 115 -5.69 -15.52 13.32
CA GLU A 115 -4.24 -15.71 13.41
C GLU A 115 -3.46 -14.85 12.41
N MET A 116 -2.17 -14.64 12.69
CA MET A 116 -1.26 -13.91 11.82
C MET A 116 -0.71 -14.78 10.68
N TYR A 117 -1.00 -14.42 9.43
CA TYR A 117 -0.52 -15.16 8.25
C TYR A 117 0.63 -14.50 7.47
N VAL A 118 1.08 -13.28 7.81
CA VAL A 118 2.27 -12.70 7.15
C VAL A 118 3.49 -13.57 7.41
N GLY A 119 4.28 -13.81 6.36
CA GLY A 119 5.40 -14.73 6.36
C GLY A 119 5.01 -16.21 6.23
N ARG A 120 3.72 -16.56 6.26
CA ARG A 120 3.25 -17.93 6.01
C ARG A 120 3.04 -18.17 4.51
N THR A 121 3.06 -19.45 4.13
CA THR A 121 2.81 -19.88 2.74
C THR A 121 1.32 -20.01 2.48
N VAL A 122 0.88 -19.65 1.28
CA VAL A 122 -0.43 -19.95 0.69
C VAL A 122 -0.25 -20.61 -0.67
N CYS A 123 -1.27 -21.34 -1.13
CA CYS A 123 -1.30 -21.96 -2.45
C CYS A 123 -2.18 -21.13 -3.39
N LEU A 124 -1.57 -20.49 -4.39
CA LEU A 124 -2.25 -19.69 -5.40
C LEU A 124 -2.97 -20.56 -6.42
N ARG A 125 -4.16 -20.10 -6.83
CA ARG A 125 -4.97 -20.71 -7.90
C ARG A 125 -5.52 -19.63 -8.82
N ASN A 126 -5.64 -19.92 -10.12
CA ASN A 126 -6.32 -19.02 -11.04
C ASN A 126 -7.85 -19.24 -10.93
N THR A 127 -8.61 -18.16 -10.73
CA THR A 127 -10.09 -18.20 -10.66
C THR A 127 -10.77 -17.80 -11.97
N GLY A 128 -9.99 -17.62 -13.04
CA GLY A 128 -10.42 -17.20 -14.38
C GLY A 128 -10.20 -15.71 -14.63
N SER A 129 -10.57 -14.85 -13.68
CA SER A 129 -10.42 -13.39 -13.79
C SER A 129 -9.51 -12.76 -12.73
N SER A 130 -9.10 -13.54 -11.73
CA SER A 130 -8.23 -13.08 -10.65
C SER A 130 -7.44 -14.24 -10.04
N THR A 131 -6.40 -13.93 -9.28
CA THR A 131 -5.67 -14.92 -8.51
C THR A 131 -6.37 -15.15 -7.17
N GLY A 132 -6.77 -16.40 -6.91
CA GLY A 132 -7.24 -16.86 -5.62
C GLY A 132 -6.15 -17.59 -4.84
N PHE A 133 -6.46 -17.98 -3.61
CA PHE A 133 -5.55 -18.81 -2.82
C PHE A 133 -6.27 -19.70 -1.82
N GLU A 134 -5.54 -20.72 -1.35
CA GLU A 134 -5.90 -21.62 -0.26
C GLU A 134 -4.83 -21.57 0.83
N LEU A 135 -5.26 -21.82 2.06
CA LEU A 135 -4.33 -22.05 3.17
C LEU A 135 -3.72 -23.46 3.02
N PRO A 136 -2.50 -23.70 3.54
CA PRO A 136 -1.81 -24.99 3.42
C PRO A 136 -2.56 -26.21 3.98
#